data_AF-A0A6A5ZUN6-F1
#
_entry.id   AF-A0A6A5ZUN6-F1
#
_cell.length_a   1.000
_cell.length_b   1.000
_cell.length_c   1.000
_cell.angle_alpha   90.00
_cell.angle_beta   90.00
_cell.angle_gamma   90.00
#
_symmetry.space_group_name_H-M   'P 1'
#
loop_
_entity.id
_entity.type
_entity.pdbx_description
1 polymer ?
#
loop_
_entity_poly.entity_id
_entity_poly.type
_entity_poly.pdbx_seq_one_letter_code
_entity_poly.pdbx_strand_id
1 'polypeptide(L)'
;MSFKFAALISFLLSIASVVFSESAVTTRYWDCCKPSCAWPGKAQVSERSACGGGNAYACSNNGPWAVNDNLAYGFAAAKLKGRDEKSWCCACYECNHFDLAIPGGGVGWFQDGCRNQSRNDCYNLPAGMFRDGCFWRFDWFKNADNPSVDFHEVSCPQAMIDRTHCGRWG
;
A
#
# COMPACT_ATOMS: atom_id res chain seq x y z
N MET A 1 -2.01 -62.23 33.64
CA MET A 1 -1.26 -61.67 32.49
C MET A 1 -2.24 -61.44 31.35
N SER A 2 -2.54 -60.21 30.97
CA SER A 2 -2.33 -59.73 29.59
C SER A 2 -2.89 -58.30 29.44
N PHE A 3 -2.28 -57.57 28.51
CA PHE A 3 -2.12 -56.13 28.48
C PHE A 3 -3.36 -55.34 28.04
N LYS A 4 -3.51 -54.15 28.63
CA LYS A 4 -4.30 -53.02 28.12
C LYS A 4 -3.76 -52.59 26.76
N PHE A 5 -4.65 -52.28 25.80
CA PHE A 5 -4.35 -51.32 24.72
C PHE A 5 -5.56 -50.40 24.52
N ALA A 6 -5.60 -49.32 25.30
CA ALA A 6 -6.37 -48.14 24.95
C ALA A 6 -5.61 -47.46 23.80
N ALA A 7 -6.15 -47.53 22.59
CA ALA A 7 -5.64 -46.79 21.45
C ALA A 7 -5.92 -45.30 21.67
N LEU A 8 -4.94 -44.58 22.24
CA LEU A 8 -4.88 -43.13 22.16
C LEU A 8 -4.66 -42.76 20.68
N ILE A 9 -5.74 -42.39 19.99
CA ILE A 9 -5.64 -41.64 18.75
C ILE A 9 -5.27 -40.21 19.15
N SER A 10 -3.97 -39.96 19.23
CA SER A 10 -3.40 -38.61 19.31
C SER A 10 -3.64 -37.92 17.96
N PHE A 11 -4.81 -37.30 17.80
CA PHE A 11 -5.08 -36.43 16.66
C PHE A 11 -4.25 -35.16 16.84
N LEU A 12 -3.03 -35.16 16.29
CA LEU A 12 -2.28 -33.94 16.04
C LEU A 12 -3.11 -33.08 15.06
N LEU A 13 -3.93 -32.17 15.59
CA LEU A 13 -4.40 -31.04 14.80
C LEU A 13 -3.16 -30.20 14.48
N SER A 14 -2.52 -30.50 13.35
CA SER A 14 -1.68 -29.53 12.67
C SER A 14 -2.61 -28.43 12.20
N ILE A 15 -2.75 -27.38 13.00
CA ILE A 15 -3.42 -26.15 12.59
C ILE A 15 -2.52 -25.54 11.52
N ALA A 16 -2.76 -25.87 10.25
CA ALA A 16 -2.23 -25.07 9.16
C ALA A 16 -2.84 -23.67 9.33
N SER A 17 -2.01 -22.67 9.57
CA SER A 17 -2.43 -21.28 9.58
C SER A 17 -3.09 -20.98 8.24
N VAL A 18 -4.43 -20.95 8.20
CA VAL A 18 -5.15 -20.56 7.00
C VAL A 18 -4.93 -19.05 6.84
N VAL A 19 -3.94 -18.66 6.03
CA VAL A 19 -3.77 -17.27 5.61
C VAL A 19 -4.96 -16.96 4.70
N PHE A 20 -5.93 -16.22 5.23
CA PHE A 20 -7.06 -15.74 4.44
C PHE A 20 -6.53 -14.70 3.44
N SER A 21 -6.59 -15.02 2.16
CA SER A 21 -6.26 -14.10 1.09
C SER A 21 -7.52 -13.65 0.36
N GLU A 22 -7.64 -12.35 0.07
CA GLU A 22 -8.76 -11.72 -0.61
C GLU A 22 -8.31 -11.17 -1.97
N SER A 23 -9.16 -11.21 -2.99
CA SER A 23 -8.83 -10.62 -4.30
C SER A 23 -9.31 -9.17 -4.43
N ALA A 24 -8.50 -8.32 -5.07
CA ALA A 24 -8.80 -6.93 -5.38
C ALA A 24 -8.36 -6.55 -6.80
N VAL A 25 -8.97 -5.51 -7.35
CA VAL A 25 -8.52 -4.84 -8.58
C VAL A 25 -7.75 -3.60 -8.17
N THR A 26 -6.63 -3.35 -8.84
CA THR A 26 -5.79 -2.19 -8.57
C THR A 26 -5.97 -1.13 -9.63
N THR A 27 -5.74 0.12 -9.25
CA THR A 27 -5.50 1.21 -10.19
C THR A 27 -4.13 1.84 -9.87
N ARG A 28 -3.91 3.06 -10.36
CA ARG A 28 -2.71 3.83 -10.07
C ARG A 28 -3.07 5.31 -10.07
N TYR A 29 -2.56 6.05 -9.11
CA TYR A 29 -2.83 7.47 -9.03
C TYR A 29 -1.73 8.25 -8.31
N TRP A 30 -1.66 9.55 -8.58
CA TRP A 30 -1.00 10.52 -7.72
C TRP A 30 -1.67 11.87 -7.90
N ASP A 31 -2.48 12.28 -6.93
CA ASP A 31 -3.29 13.49 -6.97
C ASP A 31 -2.72 14.65 -6.13
N CYS A 32 -1.56 14.43 -5.49
CA CYS A 32 -0.90 15.36 -4.56
C CYS A 32 -1.71 15.68 -3.28
N CYS A 33 -2.92 15.13 -3.10
CA CYS A 33 -3.78 15.47 -2.00
C CYS A 33 -3.27 14.90 -0.67
N LYS A 34 -3.54 15.61 0.43
CA LYS A 34 -3.34 15.05 1.77
C LYS A 34 -4.10 13.72 1.90
N PRO A 35 -3.45 12.59 2.24
CA PRO A 35 -4.11 11.30 2.40
C PRO A 35 -5.18 11.33 3.50
N SER A 36 -6.26 10.57 3.34
CA SER A 36 -7.36 10.56 4.32
C SER A 36 -6.97 9.98 5.68
N CYS A 37 -6.03 9.03 5.71
CA CYS A 37 -5.47 8.50 6.95
C CYS A 37 -4.64 9.53 7.71
N ALA A 38 -4.30 10.67 7.11
CA ALA A 38 -3.63 11.78 7.76
C ALA A 38 -4.60 12.76 8.43
N TRP A 39 -5.87 12.45 8.71
CA TRP A 39 -6.73 13.38 9.48
C TRP A 39 -6.63 13.13 11.00
N PRO A 40 -6.89 14.14 11.86
CA PRO A 40 -6.95 13.96 13.31
C PRO A 40 -7.90 12.81 13.69
N GLY A 41 -7.49 11.98 14.67
CA GLY A 41 -8.19 10.74 15.01
C GLY A 41 -7.83 9.53 14.11
N LYS A 42 -6.95 9.74 13.12
CA LYS A 42 -6.31 8.70 12.29
C LYS A 42 -4.78 8.87 12.18
N ALA A 43 -4.28 10.11 12.25
CA ALA A 43 -2.88 10.48 12.48
C ALA A 43 -2.78 11.87 13.16
N GLN A 44 -1.61 12.23 13.72
CA GLN A 44 -1.38 13.53 14.38
C GLN A 44 -1.07 14.68 13.41
N VAL A 45 -2.00 15.10 12.54
CA VAL A 45 -1.78 16.33 11.72
C VAL A 45 -3.05 17.20 11.61
N SER A 46 -2.89 18.52 11.75
CA SER A 46 -3.98 19.52 11.84
C SER A 46 -4.23 20.32 10.55
N GLU A 47 -3.28 20.31 9.61
CA GLU A 47 -3.35 21.15 8.40
C GLU A 47 -4.39 20.64 7.39
N ARG A 48 -5.10 21.54 6.72
CA ARG A 48 -6.13 21.20 5.71
C ARG A 48 -5.47 20.75 4.40
N SER A 49 -6.06 19.78 3.72
CA SER A 49 -5.61 19.33 2.39
C SER A 49 -5.62 20.46 1.36
N ALA A 50 -4.58 20.53 0.51
CA ALA A 50 -4.51 21.45 -0.63
C ALA A 50 -5.66 21.25 -1.62
N CYS A 51 -6.10 20.01 -1.83
CA CYS A 51 -7.27 19.70 -2.66
C CYS A 51 -8.60 20.18 -2.07
N GLY A 52 -8.57 20.66 -0.82
CA GLY A 52 -9.69 21.35 -0.18
C GLY A 52 -9.42 22.83 0.08
N GLY A 53 -8.41 23.45 -0.52
CA GLY A 53 -8.04 24.85 -0.27
C GLY A 53 -7.17 25.08 0.98
N GLY A 54 -6.49 24.05 1.48
CA GLY A 54 -5.44 24.16 2.51
C GLY A 54 -4.03 24.13 1.93
N ASN A 55 -3.05 23.77 2.75
CA ASN A 55 -1.63 23.72 2.35
C ASN A 55 -0.95 22.37 2.60
N ALA A 56 -1.70 21.32 2.94
CA ALA A 56 -1.17 19.97 3.13
C ALA A 56 -1.26 19.11 1.86
N TYR A 57 -0.18 18.42 1.52
CA TYR A 57 -0.04 17.58 0.34
C TYR A 57 0.38 16.15 0.72
N ALA A 58 0.28 15.21 -0.22
CA ALA A 58 0.95 13.91 -0.12
C ALA A 58 2.47 14.11 -0.13
N CYS A 59 3.18 13.49 0.82
CA CYS A 59 4.63 13.56 0.88
C CYS A 59 5.26 12.80 -0.30
N SER A 60 6.30 13.37 -0.91
CA SER A 60 7.01 12.77 -2.05
C SER A 60 7.66 11.42 -1.73
N ASN A 61 8.04 11.20 -0.47
CA ASN A 61 8.56 9.93 0.02
C ASN A 61 7.49 8.83 0.12
N ASN A 62 6.21 9.13 -0.13
CA ASN A 62 5.16 8.12 -0.22
C ASN A 62 5.03 7.50 -1.63
N GLY A 63 6.00 7.77 -2.54
CA GLY A 63 6.14 7.01 -3.78
C GLY A 63 6.68 5.59 -3.55
N PRO A 64 6.38 4.63 -4.44
CA PRO A 64 6.83 3.25 -4.34
C PRO A 64 8.34 3.12 -4.60
N TRP A 65 8.94 2.05 -4.08
CA TRP A 65 10.34 1.74 -4.29
C TRP A 65 10.59 0.23 -4.31
N ALA A 66 11.57 -0.18 -5.12
CA ALA A 66 12.03 -1.56 -5.17
C ALA A 66 13.01 -1.82 -4.01
N VAL A 67 12.82 -2.95 -3.33
CA VAL A 67 13.81 -3.50 -2.38
C VAL A 67 14.79 -4.40 -3.14
N ASN A 68 14.27 -5.20 -4.07
CA ASN A 68 15.00 -6.05 -5.01
C ASN A 68 14.07 -6.38 -6.20
N ASP A 69 14.50 -7.24 -7.13
CA ASP A 69 13.71 -7.60 -8.33
C ASP A 69 12.37 -8.30 -8.05
N ASN A 70 12.16 -8.79 -6.83
CA ASN A 70 10.98 -9.57 -6.42
C ASN A 70 10.14 -8.89 -5.33
N LEU A 71 10.65 -7.83 -4.69
CA LEU A 71 9.96 -7.13 -3.61
C LEU A 71 10.02 -5.62 -3.83
N ALA A 72 8.85 -4.98 -3.74
CA ALA A 72 8.71 -3.54 -3.66
C ALA A 72 7.79 -3.18 -2.50
N TYR A 73 8.00 -1.98 -1.96
CA TYR A 73 7.10 -1.36 -1.01
C TYR A 73 6.46 -0.12 -1.62
N GLY A 74 5.29 0.23 -1.12
CA GLY A 74 4.55 1.39 -1.59
C GLY A 74 3.36 1.67 -0.70
N PHE A 75 2.64 2.73 -1.03
CA PHE A 75 1.44 3.14 -0.32
C PHE A 75 0.24 3.10 -1.27
N ALA A 76 -0.94 2.89 -0.72
CA ALA A 76 -2.16 2.70 -1.49
C ALA A 76 -3.34 3.41 -0.82
N ALA A 77 -4.26 3.91 -1.65
CA ALA A 77 -5.62 4.16 -1.21
C ALA A 77 -6.39 2.85 -1.25
N ALA A 78 -7.16 2.55 -0.21
CA ALA A 78 -7.90 1.29 -0.11
C ALA A 78 -9.38 1.54 0.16
N LYS A 79 -10.21 0.69 -0.44
CA LYS A 79 -11.63 0.55 -0.11
C LYS A 79 -11.97 -0.94 -0.03
N LEU A 80 -11.86 -1.50 1.16
CA LEU A 80 -12.05 -2.93 1.39
C LEU A 80 -13.52 -3.23 1.69
N LYS A 81 -14.08 -4.25 1.04
CA LYS A 81 -15.49 -4.61 1.19
C LYS A 81 -15.79 -4.97 2.65
N GLY A 82 -16.87 -4.41 3.20
CA GLY A 82 -17.33 -4.71 4.56
C GLY A 82 -16.45 -4.11 5.68
N ARG A 83 -15.47 -3.28 5.33
CA ARG A 83 -14.57 -2.64 6.28
C ARG A 83 -14.79 -1.12 6.30
N ASP A 84 -14.35 -0.48 7.38
CA ASP A 84 -14.35 0.96 7.52
C ASP A 84 -12.91 1.51 7.46
N GLU A 85 -12.80 2.84 7.30
CA GLU A 85 -11.49 3.48 7.18
C GLU A 85 -10.64 3.36 8.45
N LYS A 86 -11.27 3.22 9.62
CA LYS A 86 -10.56 2.96 10.87
C LYS A 86 -9.91 1.58 10.90
N SER A 87 -10.42 0.61 10.15
CA SER A 87 -9.83 -0.72 10.07
C SER A 87 -8.62 -0.77 9.14
N TRP A 88 -8.66 -0.11 7.98
CA TRP A 88 -7.56 -0.19 7.00
C TRP A 88 -6.55 0.95 7.06
N CYS A 89 -6.84 2.08 7.72
CA CYS A 89 -5.86 3.15 7.81
C CYS A 89 -4.61 2.69 8.57
N CYS A 90 -3.47 2.91 7.91
CA CYS A 90 -2.15 2.50 8.36
C CYS A 90 -1.96 0.99 8.56
N ALA A 91 -2.89 0.17 8.07
CA ALA A 91 -2.68 -1.27 7.96
C ALA A 91 -1.74 -1.57 6.79
N CYS A 92 -0.94 -2.62 6.93
CA CYS A 92 -0.09 -3.10 5.86
C CYS A 92 -0.63 -4.43 5.34
N TYR A 93 -0.49 -4.62 4.04
CA TYR A 93 -0.91 -5.82 3.36
C TYR A 93 0.27 -6.26 2.52
N GLU A 94 0.68 -7.52 2.70
CA GLU A 94 1.52 -8.15 1.70
C GLU A 94 0.65 -8.35 0.47
N CYS A 95 1.25 -8.16 -0.71
CA CYS A 95 0.67 -7.85 -2.04
C CYS A 95 1.54 -8.45 -3.16
N ASN A 96 0.96 -9.24 -4.09
CA ASN A 96 1.48 -9.47 -5.42
C ASN A 96 1.27 -8.22 -6.30
N HIS A 97 0.31 -7.34 -5.92
CA HIS A 97 0.20 -5.93 -6.30
C HIS A 97 -0.83 -5.19 -5.41
N PHE A 98 -0.91 -3.85 -5.45
CA PHE A 98 -2.02 -3.05 -4.87
C PHE A 98 -2.30 -1.79 -5.70
N ASP A 99 -3.33 -1.04 -5.31
CA ASP A 99 -3.70 0.26 -5.87
C ASP A 99 -2.65 1.31 -5.49
N LEU A 100 -1.55 1.33 -6.24
CA LEU A 100 -0.33 2.02 -5.85
C LEU A 100 -0.47 3.53 -6.06
N ALA A 101 -0.06 4.29 -5.05
CA ALA A 101 0.20 5.72 -5.17
C ALA A 101 1.46 5.91 -6.03
N ILE A 102 1.31 5.85 -7.36
CA ILE A 102 2.39 5.98 -8.33
C ILE A 102 2.41 7.41 -8.88
N PRO A 103 3.48 8.20 -8.66
CA PRO A 103 3.67 9.46 -9.37
C PRO A 103 3.53 9.27 -10.89
N GLY A 104 2.58 9.99 -11.50
CA GLY A 104 2.26 9.86 -12.93
C GLY A 104 1.25 8.77 -13.27
N GLY A 105 0.70 8.03 -12.30
CA GLY A 105 -0.33 7.00 -12.52
C GLY A 105 -1.66 7.55 -13.06
N GLY A 106 -1.87 8.86 -12.98
CA GLY A 106 -3.14 9.53 -13.25
C GLY A 106 -3.56 10.34 -12.04
N VAL A 107 -4.32 11.41 -12.27
CA VAL A 107 -4.67 12.40 -11.22
C VAL A 107 -5.88 11.97 -10.38
N GLY A 108 -6.53 10.86 -10.71
CA GLY A 108 -7.81 10.50 -10.12
C GLY A 108 -8.85 11.60 -10.33
N TRP A 109 -9.64 11.91 -9.31
CA TRP A 109 -10.67 12.97 -9.36
C TRP A 109 -10.13 14.39 -9.17
N PHE A 110 -8.90 14.57 -8.67
CA PHE A 110 -8.31 15.90 -8.39
C PHE A 110 -7.21 16.20 -9.40
N GLN A 111 -7.41 17.22 -10.24
CA GLN A 111 -6.61 17.42 -11.46
C GLN A 111 -5.21 18.04 -11.25
N ASP A 112 -4.80 18.25 -10.00
CA ASP A 112 -3.53 18.89 -9.61
C ASP A 112 -2.34 17.91 -9.58
N GLY A 113 -2.59 16.63 -9.87
CA GLY A 113 -1.59 15.55 -9.93
C GLY A 113 -0.77 15.48 -11.23
N CYS A 114 0.24 14.61 -11.24
CA CYS A 114 1.07 14.36 -12.42
C CYS A 114 0.28 13.68 -13.55
N ARG A 115 0.12 14.38 -14.68
CA ARG A 115 -0.49 13.87 -15.93
C ARG A 115 0.47 13.09 -16.84
N ASN A 116 1.71 12.89 -16.40
CA ASN A 116 2.80 12.34 -17.20
C ASN A 116 2.54 10.87 -17.55
N GLN A 117 2.51 10.54 -18.84
CA GLN A 117 2.06 9.24 -19.33
C GLN A 117 3.19 8.33 -19.83
N SER A 118 4.42 8.83 -19.92
CA SER A 118 5.57 8.06 -20.38
C SER A 118 6.74 8.08 -19.38
N ARG A 119 7.65 7.10 -19.52
CA ARG A 119 8.89 7.02 -18.74
C ARG A 119 9.75 8.26 -18.90
N ASN A 120 9.79 8.84 -20.10
CA ASN A 120 10.60 10.04 -20.38
C ASN A 120 10.03 11.28 -19.71
N ASP A 121 8.72 11.34 -19.48
CA ASP A 121 8.10 12.46 -18.77
C ASP A 121 8.51 12.50 -17.29
N CYS A 122 9.05 11.41 -16.73
CA CYS A 122 9.60 11.41 -15.36
C CYS A 122 10.74 12.43 -15.19
N TYR A 123 11.48 12.76 -16.25
CA TYR A 123 12.54 13.78 -16.18
C TYR A 123 12.01 15.19 -15.90
N ASN A 124 10.73 15.45 -16.20
CA ASN A 124 10.06 16.72 -15.92
C ASN A 124 9.63 16.85 -14.45
N LEU A 125 9.74 15.78 -13.65
CA LEU A 125 9.37 15.79 -12.24
C LEU A 125 10.53 16.24 -11.34
N PRO A 126 10.27 16.86 -10.18
CA PRO A 126 11.27 17.14 -9.16
C PRO A 126 12.16 15.92 -8.86
N ALA A 127 13.48 16.12 -8.85
CA ALA A 127 14.45 15.06 -8.58
C ALA A 127 14.31 14.49 -7.15
N GLY A 128 14.87 13.29 -6.95
CA GLY A 128 14.74 12.54 -5.70
C GLY A 128 13.52 11.62 -5.70
N MET A 129 13.02 11.31 -4.51
CA MET A 129 12.03 10.23 -4.29
C MET A 129 10.76 10.35 -5.14
N PHE A 130 10.37 11.57 -5.50
CA PHE A 130 9.22 11.81 -6.37
C PHE A 130 9.45 11.30 -7.80
N ARG A 131 10.60 11.66 -8.38
CA ARG A 131 11.03 11.16 -9.70
C ARG A 131 11.34 9.67 -9.67
N ASP A 132 11.94 9.19 -8.58
CA ASP A 132 12.25 7.77 -8.43
C ASP A 132 10.98 6.90 -8.42
N GLY A 133 9.92 7.35 -7.73
CA GLY A 133 8.61 6.70 -7.77
C GLY A 133 7.97 6.69 -9.17
N CYS A 134 8.22 7.71 -10.00
CA CYS A 134 7.80 7.71 -11.40
C CYS A 134 8.56 6.67 -12.22
N PHE A 135 9.88 6.59 -12.10
CA PHE A 135 10.67 5.58 -12.81
C PHE A 135 10.32 4.17 -12.37
N TRP A 136 10.05 3.97 -11.07
CA TRP A 136 9.62 2.67 -10.52
C TRP A 136 8.44 2.08 -11.29
N ARG A 137 7.48 2.92 -11.71
CA ARG A 137 6.33 2.51 -12.54
C ARG A 137 6.74 1.76 -13.79
N PHE A 138 7.75 2.28 -14.50
CA PHE A 138 8.16 1.77 -15.79
C PHE A 138 9.24 0.69 -15.67
N ASP A 139 10.07 0.78 -14.62
CA ASP A 139 11.26 -0.06 -14.46
C ASP A 139 10.96 -1.34 -13.69
N TRP A 140 10.45 -1.23 -12.47
CA TRP A 140 10.18 -2.39 -11.61
C TRP A 140 8.78 -2.94 -11.89
N PHE A 141 7.79 -2.05 -11.92
CA PHE A 141 6.37 -2.41 -12.13
C PHE A 141 6.03 -2.72 -13.59
N LYS A 142 6.99 -2.55 -14.51
CA LYS A 142 6.85 -2.85 -15.95
C LYS A 142 5.64 -2.19 -16.62
N ASN A 143 5.22 -1.04 -16.08
CA ASN A 143 4.04 -0.30 -16.53
C ASN A 143 2.77 -1.19 -16.64
N ALA A 144 2.62 -2.15 -15.72
CA ALA A 144 1.45 -3.01 -15.69
C ALA A 144 0.16 -2.17 -15.53
N ASP A 145 -0.87 -2.56 -16.27
CA ASP A 145 -2.12 -1.82 -16.34
C ASP A 145 -3.18 -2.47 -15.43
N ASN A 146 -3.35 -1.90 -14.24
CA ASN A 146 -4.41 -2.25 -13.28
C ASN A 146 -4.49 -3.77 -12.99
N PRO A 147 -3.39 -4.43 -12.60
CA PRO A 147 -3.40 -5.87 -12.35
C PRO A 147 -4.36 -6.25 -11.22
N SER A 148 -4.99 -7.42 -11.34
CA SER A 148 -5.70 -8.07 -10.23
C SER A 148 -4.70 -8.67 -9.25
N VAL A 149 -5.08 -8.70 -7.98
CA VAL A 149 -4.19 -9.06 -6.88
C VAL A 149 -4.96 -9.89 -5.88
N ASP A 150 -4.30 -10.88 -5.31
CA ASP A 150 -4.73 -11.42 -4.02
C ASP A 150 -3.99 -10.62 -2.93
N PHE A 151 -4.48 -10.56 -1.69
CA PHE A 151 -3.85 -9.86 -0.58
C PHE A 151 -4.22 -10.41 0.79
N HIS A 152 -3.35 -10.16 1.78
CA HIS A 152 -3.64 -10.45 3.19
C HIS A 152 -2.95 -9.43 4.11
N GLU A 153 -3.53 -9.15 5.27
CA GLU A 153 -2.99 -8.18 6.23
C GLU A 153 -1.76 -8.74 6.94
N VAL A 154 -0.73 -7.90 7.12
CA VAL A 154 0.55 -8.23 7.76
C VAL A 154 1.00 -7.09 8.68
N SER A 155 1.95 -7.38 9.59
CA SER A 155 2.63 -6.34 10.35
C SER A 155 3.39 -5.38 9.43
N CYS A 156 3.31 -4.08 9.71
CA CYS A 156 3.95 -3.08 8.88
C CYS A 156 5.49 -3.15 8.95
N PRO A 157 6.21 -3.25 7.82
CA PRO A 157 7.65 -3.12 7.81
C PRO A 157 8.10 -1.74 8.32
N GLN A 158 9.19 -1.69 9.10
CA GLN A 158 9.70 -0.44 9.67
C GLN A 158 10.00 0.60 8.58
N ALA A 159 10.51 0.18 7.41
CA ALA A 159 10.80 1.07 6.29
C ALA A 159 9.55 1.82 5.75
N MET A 160 8.35 1.28 5.96
CA MET A 160 7.09 1.97 5.63
C MET A 160 6.67 2.91 6.75
N ILE A 161 6.80 2.47 8.01
CA ILE A 161 6.48 3.27 9.20
C ILE A 161 7.38 4.51 9.26
N ASP A 162 8.66 4.39 8.94
CA ASP A 162 9.62 5.50 8.96
C ASP A 162 9.25 6.63 7.98
N ARG A 163 8.48 6.32 6.92
CA ARG A 163 8.04 7.31 5.92
C ARG A 163 6.75 8.03 6.30
N THR A 164 5.81 7.32 6.93
CA THR A 164 4.47 7.85 7.24
C THR A 164 4.28 8.21 8.71
N HIS A 165 5.16 7.71 9.58
CA HIS A 165 5.01 7.68 11.03
C HIS A 165 3.68 7.05 11.48
N CYS A 166 3.16 6.13 10.67
CA CYS A 166 1.90 5.44 10.92
C CYS A 166 2.00 3.97 10.53
N GLY A 167 1.68 3.08 11.48
CA GLY A 167 1.63 1.65 11.27
C GLY A 167 0.73 1.00 12.31
N ARG A 168 0.05 -0.07 11.92
CA ARG A 168 -0.66 -0.95 12.85
C ARG A 168 0.22 -2.17 13.14
N TRP A 169 0.16 -2.63 14.39
CA TRP A 169 0.90 -3.79 14.89
C TRP A 169 2.42 -3.56 14.93
N GLY A 170 2.85 -2.86 15.99
CA GLY A 170 4.19 -2.95 16.58
C GLY A 170 4.09 -3.60 17.95
#